data_AF-A0A8H4X8N7-F1
#
_entry.id   AF-A0A8H4X8N7-F1
#
_cell.length_a   1.000
_cell.length_b   1.000
_cell.length_c   1.000
_cell.angle_alpha   90.00
_cell.angle_beta   90.00
_cell.angle_gamma   90.00
#
_symmetry.space_group_name_H-M   'P 1'
#
loop_
_entity.id
_entity.type
_entity.pdbx_description
1 polymer ?
#
loop_
_entity_poly.entity_id
_entity_poly.type
_entity_poly.pdbx_seq_one_letter_code
_entity_poly.pdbx_strand_id
1 'polypeptide(L)'
;NQWANFDKALLEAPAMGQNSDSDPMKMGLFFPRPEIVPNVRSGQWRFNYNPRDQSLEETTAGWNVPLDEARAIVESQFLSLRLRSRGLTTAPAEGLPPQPKRVYLVGGGSRNKAIAKIAGEILGGHDGVYKLDVGENACALGAAYKAVWGIERQPGQTFEDLIGKRWREEEFVEKIADGYRPEVFKKYGDAVEGFDRMEQQVLQQEGRNGGRACLRS
;
A
#
# COMPACT_ATOMS: atom_id res chain seq x y z
N ASN A 1 17.69 -17.67 7.59
CA ASN A 1 17.44 -16.89 6.36
C ASN A 1 16.81 -15.57 6.80
N GLN A 2 17.39 -14.42 6.46
CA GLN A 2 16.92 -13.09 6.91
C GLN A 2 15.47 -12.80 6.47
N TRP A 3 15.07 -13.26 5.28
CA TRP A 3 13.70 -13.13 4.79
C TRP A 3 12.67 -13.90 5.62
N ALA A 4 13.01 -15.10 6.08
CA ALA A 4 12.09 -15.90 6.90
C ALA A 4 11.80 -15.23 8.25
N ASN A 5 12.80 -14.57 8.86
CA ASN A 5 12.61 -13.83 10.11
C ASN A 5 11.76 -12.57 9.90
N PHE A 6 11.97 -11.87 8.78
CA PHE A 6 11.15 -10.72 8.41
C PHE A 6 9.70 -11.12 8.17
N ASP A 7 9.46 -12.16 7.39
CA ASP A 7 8.12 -12.69 7.12
C ASP A 7 7.42 -13.12 8.40
N LYS A 8 8.15 -13.77 9.31
CA LYS A 8 7.65 -14.12 10.64
C LYS A 8 7.22 -12.88 11.42
N ALA A 9 8.08 -11.85 11.51
CA ALA A 9 7.76 -10.61 12.22
C ALA A 9 6.55 -9.89 11.62
N LEU A 10 6.44 -9.84 10.28
CA LEU A 10 5.27 -9.27 9.58
C LEU A 10 3.96 -9.98 9.92
N LEU A 11 4.00 -11.31 9.97
CA LEU A 11 2.80 -12.14 10.13
C LEU A 11 2.37 -12.29 11.60
N GLU A 12 3.31 -12.23 12.54
CA GLU A 12 3.05 -12.32 13.98
C GLU A 12 2.62 -10.99 14.58
N ALA A 13 3.16 -9.87 14.10
CA ALA A 13 2.72 -8.55 14.56
C ALA A 13 1.24 -8.34 14.19
N PRO A 14 0.38 -7.87 15.11
CA PRO A 14 -1.02 -7.61 14.79
C PRO A 14 -1.17 -6.39 13.88
N ALA A 15 -2.30 -6.30 13.17
CA ALA A 15 -2.61 -5.14 12.32
C ALA A 15 -2.56 -3.83 13.14
N MET A 16 -1.80 -2.84 12.64
CA MET A 16 -1.53 -1.58 13.32
C MET A 16 -0.90 -1.75 14.71
N GLY A 17 -0.23 -2.87 15.00
CA GLY A 17 0.43 -3.12 16.29
C GLY A 17 -0.50 -3.19 17.51
N GLN A 18 -1.82 -3.35 17.30
CA GLN A 18 -2.84 -3.44 18.34
C GLN A 18 -3.13 -4.89 18.73
N ASN A 19 -2.83 -5.28 19.98
CA ASN A 19 -3.19 -6.60 20.50
C ASN A 19 -4.67 -6.65 20.93
N SER A 20 -5.23 -5.49 21.30
CA SER A 20 -6.65 -5.29 21.60
C SER A 20 -7.23 -4.08 20.87
N ASP A 21 -8.56 -4.04 20.67
CA ASP A 21 -9.25 -2.90 20.03
C ASP A 21 -9.24 -1.60 20.87
N SER A 22 -8.74 -1.66 22.10
CA SER A 22 -8.50 -0.49 22.97
C SER A 22 -7.07 0.01 22.93
N ASP A 23 -6.12 -0.76 22.40
CA ASP A 23 -4.73 -0.32 22.27
C ASP A 23 -4.66 0.81 21.23
N PRO A 24 -3.70 1.73 21.29
CA PRO A 24 -3.46 2.67 20.20
C PRO A 24 -2.93 1.93 18.96
N MET A 25 -3.29 2.42 17.77
CA MET A 25 -2.70 2.05 16.49
C MET A 25 -1.28 2.59 16.38
N LYS A 26 -0.31 1.71 16.19
CA LYS A 26 1.09 2.03 15.91
C LYS A 26 1.26 2.28 14.42
N MET A 27 1.70 3.48 14.05
CA MET A 27 1.96 3.87 12.66
C MET A 27 3.20 4.74 12.56
N GLY A 28 3.78 4.84 11.37
CA GLY A 28 4.99 5.61 11.18
C GLY A 28 5.35 5.86 9.73
N LEU A 29 6.33 6.73 9.54
CA LEU A 29 7.00 6.99 8.26
C LEU A 29 8.45 6.54 8.39
N PHE A 30 8.95 5.82 7.39
CA PHE A 30 10.28 5.19 7.43
C PHE A 30 11.03 5.44 6.13
N PHE A 31 11.67 6.60 6.01
CA PHE A 31 12.29 7.04 4.77
C PHE A 31 13.83 7.10 4.91
N PRO A 32 14.58 6.13 4.33
CA PRO A 32 16.04 6.15 4.36
C PRO A 32 16.65 7.25 3.47
N ARG A 33 15.84 7.81 2.56
CA ARG A 33 16.18 8.92 1.66
C ARG A 33 15.04 9.95 1.71
N PRO A 34 15.25 11.20 1.28
CA PRO A 34 14.16 12.14 1.11
C PRO A 34 13.04 11.55 0.25
N GLU A 35 11.80 11.77 0.67
CA GLU A 35 10.59 11.30 -0.01
C GLU A 35 9.90 12.48 -0.68
N ILE A 36 9.24 12.23 -1.81
CA ILE A 36 8.51 13.27 -2.57
C ILE A 36 7.06 13.34 -2.09
N VAL A 37 6.46 12.21 -1.73
CA VAL A 37 5.05 12.14 -1.32
C VAL A 37 4.90 11.28 -0.05
N PRO A 38 4.95 11.85 1.15
CA PRO A 38 4.98 13.29 1.45
C PRO A 38 6.39 13.88 1.25
N ASN A 39 6.47 15.18 0.94
CA ASN A 39 7.75 15.87 0.74
C ASN A 39 8.46 16.08 2.09
N VAL A 40 9.27 15.11 2.48
CA VAL A 40 9.97 15.10 3.77
C VAL A 40 11.43 14.68 3.57
N ARG A 41 12.30 15.15 4.45
CA ARG A 41 13.69 14.69 4.50
C ARG A 41 13.78 13.19 4.81
N SER A 42 14.98 12.62 4.72
CA SER A 42 15.23 11.29 5.29
C SER A 42 14.99 11.32 6.80
N GLY A 43 14.31 10.30 7.31
CA GLY A 43 13.92 10.23 8.70
C GLY A 43 12.99 9.07 9.00
N GLN A 44 12.78 8.86 10.29
CA GLN A 44 11.81 7.90 10.78
C GLN A 44 11.00 8.55 11.89
N TRP A 45 9.69 8.43 11.79
CA TRP A 45 8.74 8.98 12.76
C TRP A 45 7.78 7.89 13.18
N ARG A 46 7.44 7.85 14.46
CA ARG A 46 6.61 6.81 15.06
C ARG A 46 5.52 7.47 15.87
N PHE A 47 4.31 6.94 15.74
CA PHE A 47 3.12 7.51 16.31
C PHE A 47 2.22 6.44 16.91
N ASN A 48 1.55 6.83 17.98
CA ASN A 48 0.39 6.14 18.50
C ASN A 48 -0.86 6.95 18.15
N TYR A 49 -1.82 6.31 17.49
CA TYR A 49 -3.09 6.90 17.08
C TYR A 49 -4.26 6.17 17.75
N ASN A 50 -5.19 6.91 18.34
CA ASN A 50 -6.42 6.33 18.86
C ASN A 50 -7.61 6.79 18.00
N PRO A 51 -8.28 5.87 17.26
CA PRO A 51 -9.39 6.25 16.39
C PRO A 51 -10.63 6.74 17.14
N ARG A 52 -10.78 6.42 18.45
CA ARG A 52 -11.98 6.77 19.22
C ARG A 52 -12.06 8.26 19.55
N ASP A 53 -10.93 8.85 19.91
CA ASP A 53 -10.80 10.26 20.26
C ASP A 53 -10.00 11.06 19.23
N GLN A 54 -9.51 10.38 18.18
CA GLN A 54 -8.67 10.93 17.12
C GLN A 54 -7.34 11.53 17.63
N SER A 55 -6.89 11.13 18.82
CA SER A 55 -5.61 11.56 19.36
C SER A 55 -4.45 10.91 18.61
N LEU A 56 -3.41 11.70 18.37
CA LEU A 56 -2.20 11.30 17.66
C LEU A 56 -1.01 11.85 18.43
N GLU A 57 -0.11 10.96 18.84
CA GLU A 57 1.09 11.32 19.60
C GLU A 57 2.33 10.75 18.90
N GLU A 58 3.33 11.60 18.67
CA GLU A 58 4.65 11.15 18.19
C GLU A 58 5.40 10.51 19.36
N THR A 59 5.47 9.18 19.38
CA THR A 59 6.03 8.43 20.50
C THR A 59 6.44 7.02 20.09
N THR A 60 7.40 6.46 20.83
CA THR A 60 7.80 5.05 20.78
C THR A 60 7.25 4.26 21.97
N ALA A 61 6.50 4.90 22.87
CA ALA A 61 5.97 4.24 24.05
C ALA A 61 5.08 3.05 23.65
N GLY A 62 5.36 1.88 24.22
CA GLY A 62 4.65 0.64 23.94
C GLY A 62 5.02 -0.06 22.64
N TRP A 63 5.95 0.47 21.83
CA TRP A 63 6.48 -0.21 20.65
C TRP A 63 7.46 -1.33 21.05
N ASN A 64 7.27 -2.51 20.48
CA ASN A 64 8.20 -3.63 20.55
C ASN A 64 9.13 -3.60 19.33
N VAL A 65 10.19 -2.80 19.41
CA VAL A 65 11.18 -2.65 18.33
C VAL A 65 12.19 -3.80 18.39
N PRO A 66 12.53 -4.48 17.26
CA PRO A 66 12.19 -4.14 15.87
C PRO A 66 10.93 -4.85 15.31
N LEU A 67 10.22 -5.63 16.12
CA LEU A 67 9.14 -6.50 15.65
C LEU A 67 7.93 -5.71 15.12
N ASP A 68 7.48 -4.69 15.85
CA ASP A 68 6.38 -3.83 15.41
C ASP A 68 6.76 -3.01 14.17
N GLU A 69 8.02 -2.61 14.06
CA GLU A 69 8.50 -1.80 12.94
C GLU A 69 8.51 -2.57 11.62
N ALA A 70 8.83 -3.87 11.65
CA ALA A 70 8.80 -4.68 10.44
C ALA A 70 7.45 -4.56 9.73
N ARG A 71 6.36 -4.69 10.50
CA ARG A 71 4.99 -4.56 9.99
C ARG A 71 4.61 -3.11 9.71
N ALA A 72 4.91 -2.17 10.60
CA ALA A 72 4.61 -0.76 10.41
C ALA A 72 5.27 -0.15 9.15
N ILE A 73 6.48 -0.61 8.79
CA ILE A 73 7.15 -0.22 7.54
C ILE A 73 6.29 -0.63 6.34
N VAL A 74 5.83 -1.87 6.27
CA VAL A 74 5.01 -2.37 5.15
C VAL A 74 3.63 -1.72 5.15
N GLU A 75 3.00 -1.58 6.32
CA GLU A 75 1.71 -0.90 6.48
C GLU A 75 1.80 0.55 6.01
N SER A 76 2.87 1.29 6.33
CA SER A 76 3.05 2.69 5.90
C SER A 76 2.98 2.86 4.38
N GLN A 77 3.56 1.93 3.63
CA GLN A 77 3.59 1.98 2.17
C GLN A 77 2.18 1.76 1.59
N PHE A 78 1.45 0.77 2.10
CA PHE A 78 0.10 0.46 1.61
C PHE A 78 -0.96 1.44 2.13
N LEU A 79 -0.81 1.99 3.33
CA LEU A 79 -1.66 3.08 3.84
C LEU A 79 -1.49 4.34 2.99
N SER A 80 -0.24 4.68 2.62
CA SER A 80 0.05 5.77 1.68
C SER A 80 -0.67 5.57 0.34
N LEU A 81 -0.61 4.36 -0.23
CA LEU A 81 -1.33 4.00 -1.45
C LEU A 81 -2.86 4.08 -1.28
N ARG A 82 -3.40 3.57 -0.16
CA ARG A 82 -4.84 3.61 0.11
C ARG A 82 -5.34 5.04 0.26
N LEU A 83 -4.62 5.88 0.99
CA LEU A 83 -4.95 7.29 1.18
C LEU A 83 -5.05 8.02 -0.17
N ARG A 84 -4.07 7.80 -1.06
CA ARG A 84 -4.00 8.46 -2.37
C ARG A 84 -4.98 7.89 -3.39
N SER A 85 -5.37 6.62 -3.26
CA SER A 85 -6.29 5.95 -4.19
C SER A 85 -7.76 6.00 -3.76
N ARG A 86 -8.09 6.45 -2.54
CA ARG A 86 -9.48 6.44 -2.01
C ARG A 86 -10.51 7.19 -2.88
N GLY A 87 -10.07 8.23 -3.61
CA GLY A 87 -10.93 8.97 -4.54
C GLY A 87 -11.06 8.36 -5.94
N LEU A 88 -10.34 7.25 -6.21
CA LEU A 88 -10.26 6.60 -7.51
C LEU A 88 -10.98 5.23 -7.53
N THR A 89 -11.47 4.77 -6.38
CA THR A 89 -12.16 3.48 -6.26
C THR A 89 -13.67 3.65 -6.25
N THR A 90 -14.37 2.69 -6.82
CA THR A 90 -15.83 2.52 -6.72
C THR A 90 -16.14 1.18 -6.07
N ALA A 91 -17.37 0.97 -5.63
CA ALA A 91 -17.78 -0.35 -5.11
C ALA A 91 -17.71 -1.39 -6.24
N PRO A 92 -17.01 -2.53 -6.06
CA PRO A 92 -16.89 -3.55 -7.10
C PRO A 92 -18.12 -4.48 -7.21
N ALA A 93 -19.00 -4.48 -6.19
CA ALA A 93 -20.29 -5.15 -6.19
C ALA A 93 -21.24 -4.45 -5.19
N GLU A 94 -22.53 -4.79 -5.26
CA GLU A 94 -23.54 -4.27 -4.33
C GLU A 94 -23.21 -4.66 -2.88
N GLY A 95 -23.38 -3.73 -1.94
CA GLY A 95 -23.10 -3.95 -0.52
C GLY A 95 -21.62 -3.92 -0.12
N LEU A 96 -20.70 -3.63 -1.05
CA LEU A 96 -19.27 -3.48 -0.75
C LEU A 96 -18.85 -2.01 -0.65
N PRO A 97 -17.86 -1.68 0.20
CA PRO A 97 -17.30 -0.34 0.24
C PRO A 97 -16.50 -0.03 -1.05
N PRO A 98 -16.25 1.25 -1.37
CA PRO A 98 -15.35 1.62 -2.46
C PRO A 98 -13.96 1.02 -2.29
N GLN A 99 -13.58 0.11 -3.19
CA GLN A 99 -12.31 -0.62 -3.13
C GLN A 99 -11.97 -1.25 -4.49
N PRO A 100 -10.70 -1.61 -4.74
CA PRO A 100 -10.33 -2.29 -5.97
C PRO A 100 -11.03 -3.64 -6.10
N LYS A 101 -11.39 -4.02 -7.33
CA LYS A 101 -11.82 -5.40 -7.61
C LYS A 101 -10.65 -6.39 -7.46
N ARG A 102 -9.47 -6.03 -7.96
CA ARG A 102 -8.24 -6.82 -7.89
C ARG A 102 -7.07 -5.91 -7.56
N VAL A 103 -6.11 -6.42 -6.79
CA VAL A 103 -4.83 -5.73 -6.53
C VAL A 103 -3.73 -6.51 -7.24
N TYR A 104 -2.99 -5.86 -8.14
CA TYR A 104 -1.86 -6.48 -8.83
C TYR A 104 -0.54 -5.98 -8.23
N LEU A 105 0.29 -6.90 -7.75
CA LEU A 105 1.64 -6.63 -7.27
C LEU A 105 2.66 -7.01 -8.34
N VAL A 106 3.56 -6.08 -8.64
CA VAL A 106 4.62 -6.23 -9.63
C VAL A 106 5.99 -5.93 -9.00
N GLY A 107 7.08 -6.32 -9.67
CA GLY A 107 8.45 -6.12 -9.20
C GLY A 107 8.91 -7.11 -8.13
N GLY A 108 10.13 -6.93 -7.60
CA GLY A 108 10.75 -7.91 -6.68
C GLY A 108 9.95 -8.18 -5.40
N GLY A 109 9.26 -7.16 -4.87
CA GLY A 109 8.42 -7.28 -3.67
C GLY A 109 7.18 -8.16 -3.84
N SER A 110 6.68 -8.36 -5.07
CA SER A 110 5.51 -9.22 -5.34
C SER A 110 5.80 -10.71 -5.12
N ARG A 111 7.07 -11.10 -4.96
CA ARG A 111 7.49 -12.48 -4.67
C ARG A 111 7.32 -12.84 -3.19
N ASN A 112 7.11 -11.87 -2.31
CA ASN A 112 6.95 -12.11 -0.88
C ASN A 112 5.46 -12.24 -0.51
N LYS A 113 5.05 -13.45 -0.08
CA LYS A 113 3.66 -13.76 0.28
C LYS A 113 3.17 -13.03 1.54
N ALA A 114 4.06 -12.72 2.49
CA ALA A 114 3.70 -11.95 3.68
C ALA A 114 3.34 -10.51 3.33
N ILE A 115 4.13 -9.87 2.45
CA ILE A 115 3.82 -8.54 1.90
C ILE A 115 2.50 -8.58 1.11
N ALA A 116 2.30 -9.60 0.27
CA ALA A 116 1.06 -9.74 -0.50
C ALA A 116 -0.19 -9.86 0.38
N LYS A 117 -0.11 -10.62 1.48
CA LYS A 117 -1.19 -10.72 2.46
C LYS A 117 -1.50 -9.35 3.09
N ILE A 118 -0.49 -8.59 3.51
CA ILE A 118 -0.68 -7.26 4.10
C ILE A 118 -1.27 -6.28 3.06
N ALA A 119 -0.82 -6.34 1.81
CA ALA A 119 -1.41 -5.56 0.71
C ALA A 119 -2.91 -5.86 0.57
N GLY A 120 -3.29 -7.13 0.63
CA GLY A 120 -4.69 -7.55 0.55
C GLY A 120 -5.54 -7.05 1.71
N GLU A 121 -5.00 -7.08 2.93
CA GLU A 121 -5.65 -6.55 4.14
C GLU A 121 -5.93 -5.05 4.05
N ILE A 122 -4.96 -4.28 3.54
CA ILE A 122 -5.03 -2.82 3.54
C ILE A 122 -5.80 -2.34 2.33
N LEU A 123 -5.45 -2.78 1.12
CA LEU A 123 -6.03 -2.28 -0.13
C LEU A 123 -7.39 -2.91 -0.45
N GLY A 124 -7.70 -4.09 0.11
CA GLY A 124 -9.04 -4.67 0.04
C GLY A 124 -9.49 -5.13 -1.34
N GLY A 125 -8.60 -5.69 -2.16
CA GLY A 125 -8.97 -6.26 -3.46
C GLY A 125 -10.08 -7.30 -3.33
N HIS A 126 -11.27 -7.05 -3.89
CA HIS A 126 -12.43 -7.92 -3.71
C HIS A 126 -12.17 -9.39 -4.10
N ASP A 127 -11.63 -9.62 -5.30
CA ASP A 127 -11.34 -10.97 -5.80
C ASP A 127 -10.02 -11.52 -5.24
N GLY A 128 -9.09 -10.63 -4.85
CA GLY A 128 -7.81 -10.98 -4.25
C GLY A 128 -6.63 -10.10 -4.66
N VAL A 129 -5.44 -10.57 -4.28
CA VAL A 129 -4.14 -10.01 -4.65
C VAL A 129 -3.45 -10.95 -5.63
N TYR A 130 -2.96 -10.38 -6.72
CA TYR A 130 -2.44 -11.10 -7.87
C TYR A 130 -1.01 -10.68 -8.16
N LYS A 131 -0.20 -11.60 -8.65
CA LYS A 131 1.08 -11.31 -9.29
C LYS A 131 0.88 -11.35 -10.79
N LEU A 132 1.50 -10.40 -11.49
CA LEU A 132 1.65 -10.44 -12.93
C LEU A 132 3.09 -10.88 -13.27
N ASP A 133 3.24 -12.03 -13.92
CA ASP A 133 4.55 -12.56 -14.36
C ASP A 133 4.77 -12.32 -15.85
N VAL A 134 4.87 -11.05 -16.24
CA VAL A 134 5.24 -10.63 -17.60
C VAL A 134 6.75 -10.39 -17.76
N GLY A 135 7.56 -10.87 -16.80
CA GLY A 135 8.99 -10.59 -16.70
C GLY A 135 9.32 -9.10 -16.50
N GLU A 136 10.59 -8.74 -16.69
CA GLU A 136 11.07 -7.33 -16.64
C GLU A 136 10.64 -6.49 -17.85
N ASN A 137 9.94 -7.11 -18.81
CA ASN A 137 9.65 -6.53 -20.12
C ASN A 137 8.20 -6.01 -20.25
N ALA A 138 7.48 -5.79 -19.16
CA ALA A 138 6.09 -5.31 -19.19
C ALA A 138 5.89 -4.08 -20.10
N CYS A 139 6.81 -3.10 -20.01
CA CYS A 139 6.78 -1.90 -20.85
C CYS A 139 7.01 -2.22 -22.33
N ALA A 140 7.97 -3.09 -22.64
CA ALA A 140 8.26 -3.53 -24.01
C ALA A 140 7.09 -4.33 -24.59
N LEU A 141 6.48 -5.19 -23.79
CA LEU A 141 5.33 -6.00 -24.15
C LEU A 141 4.11 -5.12 -24.47
N GLY A 142 3.84 -4.11 -23.63
CA GLY A 142 2.77 -3.14 -23.89
C GLY A 142 2.98 -2.36 -25.19
N ALA A 143 4.22 -1.96 -25.49
CA ALA A 143 4.56 -1.30 -26.76
C ALA A 143 4.38 -2.23 -27.96
N ALA A 144 4.82 -3.48 -27.86
CA ALA A 144 4.63 -4.49 -28.90
C ALA A 144 3.14 -4.77 -29.16
N TYR A 145 2.32 -4.92 -28.11
CA TYR A 145 0.87 -5.10 -28.28
C TYR A 145 0.20 -3.89 -28.92
N LYS A 146 0.62 -2.67 -28.58
CA LYS A 146 0.12 -1.47 -29.26
C LYS A 146 0.51 -1.43 -30.73
N ALA A 147 1.70 -1.88 -31.09
CA ALA A 147 2.13 -2.00 -32.49
C ALA A 147 1.30 -3.03 -33.25
N VAL A 148 1.09 -4.22 -32.67
CA VAL A 148 0.20 -5.26 -33.21
C VAL A 148 -1.20 -4.72 -33.43
N TRP A 149 -1.75 -3.99 -32.45
CA TRP A 149 -3.06 -3.35 -32.61
C TRP A 149 -3.07 -2.28 -33.71
N GLY A 150 -2.01 -1.48 -33.83
CA GLY A 150 -1.90 -0.49 -34.91
C GLY A 150 -1.93 -1.09 -36.32
N ILE A 151 -1.42 -2.31 -36.49
CA ILE A 151 -1.28 -2.98 -37.80
C ILE A 151 -2.46 -3.91 -38.09
N GLU A 152 -2.94 -4.66 -37.10
CA GLU A 152 -3.84 -5.79 -37.32
C GLU A 152 -5.30 -5.52 -36.96
N ARG A 153 -5.62 -4.37 -36.33
CA ARG A 153 -7.00 -4.05 -35.93
C ARG A 153 -7.92 -3.95 -37.15
N GLN A 154 -9.13 -4.48 -37.01
CA GLN A 154 -10.22 -4.19 -37.94
C GLN A 154 -10.75 -2.77 -37.74
N PRO A 155 -11.43 -2.17 -38.73
CA PRO A 155 -12.06 -0.86 -38.57
C PRO A 155 -12.98 -0.84 -37.34
N GLY A 156 -12.72 0.11 -36.42
CA GLY A 156 -13.48 0.25 -35.17
C GLY A 156 -13.13 -0.71 -34.04
N GLN A 157 -12.23 -1.68 -34.25
CA GLN A 157 -11.82 -2.63 -33.20
C GLN A 157 -10.94 -1.95 -32.15
N THR A 158 -11.31 -2.07 -30.87
CA THR A 158 -10.53 -1.51 -29.76
C THR A 158 -9.27 -2.33 -29.47
N PHE A 159 -8.38 -1.78 -28.65
CA PHE A 159 -7.17 -2.48 -28.22
C PHE A 159 -7.54 -3.74 -27.43
N GLU A 160 -8.50 -3.59 -26.52
CA GLU A 160 -9.03 -4.62 -25.65
C GLU A 160 -9.67 -5.75 -26.47
N ASP A 161 -10.42 -5.43 -27.52
CA ASP A 161 -11.06 -6.44 -28.39
C ASP A 161 -10.06 -7.32 -29.13
N LEU A 162 -8.91 -6.77 -29.53
CA LEU A 162 -7.88 -7.51 -30.26
C LEU A 162 -6.96 -8.27 -29.32
N ILE A 163 -6.37 -7.55 -28.36
CA ILE A 163 -5.36 -8.10 -27.47
C ILE A 163 -6.01 -9.00 -26.43
N GLY A 164 -7.21 -8.69 -25.93
CA GLY A 164 -7.94 -9.52 -24.98
C GLY A 164 -8.22 -10.94 -25.51
N LYS A 165 -8.44 -11.09 -26.84
CA LYS A 165 -8.60 -12.42 -27.47
C LYS A 165 -7.31 -13.24 -27.55
N ARG A 166 -6.16 -12.58 -27.45
CA ARG A 166 -4.82 -13.19 -27.55
C ARG A 166 -4.15 -13.31 -26.18
N TRP A 167 -4.63 -12.54 -25.21
CA TRP A 167 -4.18 -12.55 -23.85
C TRP A 167 -4.67 -13.81 -23.15
N ARG A 168 -3.73 -14.54 -22.55
CA ARG A 168 -4.01 -15.75 -21.78
C ARG A 168 -3.74 -15.43 -20.33
N GLU A 169 -4.78 -14.98 -19.65
CA GLU A 169 -4.63 -14.45 -18.29
C GLU A 169 -4.02 -15.48 -17.34
N GLU A 170 -4.41 -16.74 -17.49
CA GLU A 170 -3.96 -17.86 -16.65
C GLU A 170 -2.46 -18.15 -16.79
N GLU A 171 -1.83 -17.74 -17.90
CA GLU A 171 -0.39 -17.92 -18.12
C GLU A 171 0.44 -16.83 -17.41
N PHE A 172 -0.14 -15.65 -17.15
CA PHE A 172 0.59 -14.48 -16.64
C PHE A 172 0.12 -13.99 -15.28
N VAL A 173 -1.06 -14.40 -14.83
CA VAL A 173 -1.71 -13.90 -13.61
C VAL A 173 -1.89 -15.03 -12.62
N GLU A 174 -1.28 -14.88 -11.45
CA GLU A 174 -1.41 -15.83 -10.34
C GLU A 174 -2.04 -15.10 -9.14
N LYS A 175 -3.09 -15.67 -8.55
CA LYS A 175 -3.59 -15.19 -7.26
C LYS A 175 -2.63 -15.62 -6.16
N ILE A 176 -1.99 -14.66 -5.50
CA ILE A 176 -0.93 -14.91 -4.51
C ILE A 176 -1.34 -14.63 -3.07
N ALA A 177 -2.45 -13.91 -2.85
CA ALA A 177 -3.05 -13.75 -1.53
C ALA A 177 -4.56 -13.41 -1.63
N ASP A 178 -5.27 -13.61 -0.53
CA ASP A 178 -6.61 -13.07 -0.36
C ASP A 178 -6.57 -11.54 -0.21
N GLY A 179 -7.67 -10.90 -0.56
CA GLY A 179 -7.80 -9.45 -0.44
C GLY A 179 -8.80 -9.06 0.63
N TYR A 180 -9.96 -8.55 0.21
CA TYR A 180 -10.96 -7.95 1.08
C TYR A 180 -11.38 -8.86 2.25
N ARG A 181 -11.21 -8.32 3.47
CA ARG A 181 -11.71 -8.90 4.72
C ARG A 181 -12.41 -7.79 5.50
N PRO A 182 -13.73 -7.82 5.67
CA PRO A 182 -14.51 -6.67 6.15
C PRO A 182 -13.95 -5.99 7.41
N GLU A 183 -13.73 -6.76 8.48
CA GLU A 183 -13.28 -6.21 9.77
C GLU A 183 -11.87 -5.61 9.68
N VAL A 184 -10.95 -6.29 9.00
CA VAL A 184 -9.57 -5.83 8.83
C VAL A 184 -9.52 -4.61 7.90
N PHE A 185 -10.29 -4.63 6.81
CA PHE A 185 -10.37 -3.53 5.87
C PHE A 185 -10.95 -2.27 6.51
N LYS A 186 -11.98 -2.43 7.36
CA LYS A 186 -12.55 -1.36 8.17
C LYS A 186 -11.53 -0.79 9.15
N LYS A 187 -10.82 -1.65 9.89
CA LYS A 187 -9.74 -1.24 10.81
C LYS A 187 -8.68 -0.39 10.11
N TYR A 188 -8.23 -0.80 8.92
CA TYR A 188 -7.30 0.02 8.14
C TYR A 188 -7.95 1.27 7.54
N GLY A 189 -9.27 1.30 7.38
CA GLY A 189 -10.01 2.52 7.04
C GLY A 189 -9.86 3.58 8.12
N ASP A 190 -10.04 3.19 9.39
CA ASP A 190 -9.80 4.07 10.54
C ASP A 190 -8.32 4.48 10.63
N ALA A 191 -7.40 3.56 10.33
CA ALA A 191 -5.96 3.82 10.32
C ALA A 191 -5.53 4.83 9.23
N VAL A 192 -6.20 4.86 8.07
CA VAL A 192 -5.91 5.83 7.00
C VAL A 192 -6.14 7.26 7.48
N GLU A 193 -7.15 7.50 8.31
CA GLU A 193 -7.43 8.83 8.88
C GLU A 193 -6.32 9.26 9.85
N GLY A 194 -5.81 8.33 10.67
CA GLY A 194 -4.64 8.58 11.52
C GLY A 194 -3.37 8.82 10.70
N PHE A 195 -3.20 8.06 9.62
CA PHE A 195 -2.05 8.18 8.72
C PHE A 195 -2.02 9.53 7.99
N ASP A 196 -3.16 10.03 7.51
CA ASP A 196 -3.28 11.37 6.90
C ASP A 196 -2.88 12.47 7.90
N ARG A 197 -3.39 12.40 9.14
CA ARG A 197 -3.02 13.33 10.23
C ARG A 197 -1.54 13.29 10.55
N MET A 198 -0.95 12.10 10.57
CA MET A 198 0.47 11.90 10.79
C MET A 198 1.30 12.53 9.66
N GLU A 199 0.96 12.29 8.39
CA GLU A 199 1.65 12.92 7.25
C GLU A 199 1.56 14.45 7.34
N GLN A 200 0.40 15.00 7.68
CA GLN A 200 0.21 16.44 7.85
C GLN A 200 1.04 17.02 9.00
N GLN A 201 1.09 16.33 10.15
CA GLN A 201 1.90 16.76 11.29
C GLN A 201 3.39 16.80 10.95
N VAL A 202 3.91 15.76 10.29
CA VAL A 202 5.32 15.70 9.87
C VAL A 202 5.62 16.81 8.85
N LEU A 203 4.75 17.03 7.86
CA LEU A 203 4.90 18.12 6.89
C LEU A 203 4.95 19.51 7.56
N GLN A 204 4.11 19.75 8.57
CA GLN A 204 4.14 21.00 9.33
C GLN A 204 5.44 21.17 10.12
N GLN A 205 5.97 20.09 10.72
CA GLN A 205 7.26 20.12 11.41
C GLN A 205 8.41 20.45 10.43
N GLU A 206 8.41 19.82 9.24
CA GLU A 206 9.40 20.09 8.19
C GLU A 206 9.33 21.54 7.69
N GLY A 207 8.12 22.08 7.46
CA GLY A 207 7.93 23.49 7.09
C GLY A 207 8.45 24.49 8.14
N ARG A 208 8.23 24.21 9.43
CA ARG A 208 8.76 25.03 10.54
C ARG A 208 10.28 24.96 10.63
N ASN A 209 10.87 23.79 10.39
CA ASN A 209 12.32 23.60 10.42
C ASN A 209 13.01 24.25 9.22
N GLY A 210 12.40 24.18 8.03
CA GLY A 210 12.88 24.89 6.83
C GLY A 210 12.84 26.41 6.97
N GLY A 211 11.77 26.95 7.59
CA GLY A 211 11.65 28.39 7.87
C GLY A 211 12.68 28.90 8.89
N ARG A 212 13.04 28.10 9.90
CA ARG A 212 14.10 28.45 10.88
C ARG A 212 15.50 28.43 10.29
N ALA A 213 15.77 27.60 9.28
CA ALA A 213 17.06 27.58 8.59
C ALA A 213 17.26 28.81 7.68
N CYS A 214 16.20 29.30 7.04
CA CYS A 214 16.25 30.49 6.17
C CYS A 214 16.39 31.82 6.94
N LEU A 215 15.96 31.88 8.19
CA LEU A 215 16.13 33.06 9.06
C LEU A 215 17.51 33.13 9.76
N ARG A 216 18.39 32.17 9.50
CA ARG A 216 19.75 32.09 10.06
C ARG A 216 20.86 32.13 9.01
N SER A 217 20.52 32.45 7.76
CA SER A 217 21.46 32.68 6.65
C SER A 217 21.58 34.17 6.32
#